data_AF-A0A3D2B249-F1
#
_entry.id   AF-A0A3D2B249-F1
#
_cell.length_a   1.000
_cell.length_b   1.000
_cell.length_c   1.000
_cell.angle_alpha   90.00
_cell.angle_beta   90.00
_cell.angle_gamma   90.00
#
_symmetry.space_group_name_H-M   'P 1'
#
loop_
_entity.id
_entity.type
_entity.pdbx_description
1 polymer ?
#
loop_
_entity_poly.entity_id
_entity_poly.type
_entity_poly.pdbx_seq_one_letter_code
_entity_poly.pdbx_strand_id
1 'polypeptide(L)'
;MFWLLGSLSGVRWPDAILALVVVLAGFMVIFAFSRALDTFTFGDEVSTTLGVPVTLVRIILLLTCALVTAVMVSIIGAVGFVGLVIPHVTRMLCGPGHRRSIPLTFLIGSHFMILADVVSRTLITHQVLPIGVVTALVGAPAFVVLLYRSREKNV
;
A
#
# COMPACT_ATOMS: atom_id res chain seq x y z
N MET A 1 8.02 1.56 23.56
CA MET A 1 8.26 0.53 22.53
C MET A 1 7.03 0.27 21.64
N PHE A 2 5.79 0.40 22.12
CA PHE A 2 4.56 0.09 21.34
C PHE A 2 4.35 0.87 20.04
N TRP A 3 4.94 2.06 19.87
CA TRP A 3 4.80 2.85 18.63
C TRP A 3 5.36 2.12 17.40
N LEU A 4 6.45 1.36 17.57
CA LEU A 4 7.06 0.58 16.49
C LEU A 4 6.19 -0.60 16.02
N LEU A 5 5.17 -0.99 16.79
CA LEU A 5 4.29 -2.11 16.48
C LEU A 5 3.00 -1.67 15.77
N GLY A 6 2.78 -0.35 15.63
CA GLY A 6 1.62 0.24 14.97
C GLY A 6 0.33 0.16 15.78
N SER A 7 -0.40 1.28 15.90
CA SER A 7 -1.69 1.34 16.59
C SER A 7 -2.59 2.46 16.07
N LEU A 8 -3.87 2.14 15.85
CA LEU A 8 -4.91 3.11 15.49
C LEU A 8 -5.67 3.65 16.72
N SER A 9 -5.41 3.14 17.93
CA SER A 9 -6.19 3.49 19.12
C SER A 9 -6.01 4.94 19.60
N GLY A 10 -4.94 5.62 19.18
CA GLY A 10 -4.62 6.99 19.59
C GLY A 10 -5.03 8.08 18.60
N VAL A 11 -5.59 7.73 17.44
CA VAL A 11 -5.84 8.68 16.35
C VAL A 11 -6.99 9.62 16.70
N ARG A 12 -6.75 10.93 16.58
CA ARG A 12 -7.77 11.97 16.78
C ARG A 12 -8.28 12.52 15.45
N TRP A 13 -9.39 13.25 15.50
CA TRP A 13 -9.98 13.89 14.32
C TRP A 13 -9.01 14.77 13.50
N PRO A 14 -8.16 15.62 14.11
CA PRO A 14 -7.20 16.41 13.34
C PRO A 14 -6.20 15.54 12.57
N ASP A 15 -5.70 14.48 13.21
CA ASP A 15 -4.77 13.53 12.58
C ASP A 15 -5.44 12.77 11.43
N ALA A 16 -6.71 12.37 11.63
CA ALA A 16 -7.50 11.69 10.61
C ALA A 16 -7.79 12.58 9.40
N ILE A 17 -8.09 13.87 9.61
CA ILE A 17 -8.30 14.83 8.51
C ILE A 17 -6.99 15.06 7.76
N LEU A 18 -5.88 15.25 8.47
CA LEU A 18 -4.55 15.38 7.86
C LEU A 18 -4.21 14.15 7.01
N ALA A 19 -4.40 12.95 7.58
CA ALA A 19 -4.19 11.69 6.89
C ALA A 19 -5.03 11.59 5.62
N LEU A 20 -6.33 11.92 5.71
CA LEU A 20 -7.24 11.89 4.57
C LEU A 20 -6.80 12.84 3.46
N VAL A 21 -6.47 14.09 3.78
CA VAL A 21 -6.04 15.09 2.79
C VAL A 21 -4.75 14.66 2.10
N VAL A 22 -3.75 14.21 2.85
CA VAL A 22 -2.46 13.78 2.30
C VAL A 22 -2.63 12.53 1.43
N VAL A 23 -3.42 11.56 1.87
CA VAL A 23 -3.67 10.32 1.12
C VAL A 23 -4.46 10.61 -0.16
N LEU A 24 -5.48 11.46 -0.12
CA LEU A 24 -6.25 11.83 -1.32
C LEU A 24 -5.39 12.61 -2.30
N ALA A 25 -4.57 13.55 -1.83
CA ALA A 25 -3.64 14.29 -2.68
C ALA A 25 -2.62 13.35 -3.34
N GLY A 26 -1.98 12.47 -2.55
CA GLY A 26 -1.04 11.48 -3.07
C GLY A 26 -1.67 10.50 -4.05
N PHE A 27 -2.89 10.03 -3.76
CA PHE A 27 -3.67 9.18 -4.65
C PHE A 27 -3.93 9.88 -5.99
N MET A 28 -4.35 11.14 -5.99
CA MET A 28 -4.61 11.89 -7.22
C MET A 28 -3.34 12.05 -8.07
N VAL A 29 -2.20 12.36 -7.43
CA VAL A 29 -0.90 12.44 -8.12
C VAL A 29 -0.53 11.09 -8.75
N ILE A 30 -0.56 10.00 -7.97
CA ILE A 30 -0.21 8.66 -8.47
C ILE A 30 -1.17 8.22 -9.59
N PHE A 31 -2.47 8.52 -9.44
CA PHE A 31 -3.48 8.19 -10.44
C PHE A 31 -3.28 8.96 -11.75
N ALA A 32 -2.88 10.24 -11.69
CA ALA A 32 -2.54 11.03 -12.88
C ALA A 32 -1.37 10.43 -13.67
N PHE A 33 -0.38 9.84 -12.98
CA PHE A 33 0.75 9.16 -13.60
C PHE A 33 0.51 7.67 -13.91
N SER A 34 -0.72 7.17 -13.79
CA SER A 34 -1.06 5.76 -14.08
C SER A 34 -0.63 5.29 -15.46
N ARG A 35 -0.76 6.13 -16.49
CA ARG A 35 -0.31 5.81 -17.86
C ARG A 35 1.21 5.72 -17.97
N ALA A 36 1.94 6.59 -17.27
CA ALA A 36 3.41 6.55 -17.25
C ALA A 36 3.93 5.31 -16.51
N LEU A 37 3.21 4.84 -15.48
CA LEU A 37 3.51 3.58 -14.81
C LEU A 37 3.31 2.37 -15.74
N ASP A 38 2.28 2.41 -16.61
CA ASP A 38 2.10 1.38 -17.63
C ASP A 38 3.26 1.37 -18.64
N THR A 39 3.75 2.54 -19.08
CA THR A 39 4.90 2.61 -20.01
C THR A 39 6.19 2.06 -19.39
N PHE A 40 6.43 2.31 -18.10
CA PHE A 40 7.61 1.80 -17.39
C PHE A 40 7.70 0.27 -17.38
N THR A 41 6.58 -0.42 -17.56
CA THR A 41 6.55 -1.89 -17.64
C THR A 41 7.25 -2.41 -18.91
N PHE A 42 7.36 -1.58 -19.95
CA PHE A 42 8.06 -1.91 -21.20
C PHE A 42 9.55 -1.55 -21.17
N GLY A 43 10.05 -0.96 -20.08
CA GLY A 43 11.43 -0.51 -19.91
C GLY A 43 11.62 0.99 -20.09
N ASP A 44 12.75 1.48 -19.56
CA ASP A 44 13.08 2.91 -19.51
C ASP A 44 13.36 3.50 -20.91
N GLU A 45 13.99 2.72 -21.80
CA GLU A 45 14.26 3.12 -23.19
C GLU A 45 12.97 3.36 -23.97
N VAL A 46 12.06 2.37 -23.96
CA VAL A 46 10.76 2.45 -24.63
C VAL A 46 9.91 3.60 -24.07
N SER A 47 9.92 3.78 -22.75
CA SER A 47 9.20 4.88 -22.09
C SER A 47 9.71 6.26 -22.53
N THR A 48 11.03 6.38 -22.69
CA THR A 48 11.66 7.64 -23.14
C THR A 48 11.29 7.92 -24.59
N THR A 49 11.29 6.91 -25.47
CA THR A 49 10.84 7.04 -26.87
C THR A 49 9.36 7.43 -26.97
N LEU A 50 8.53 7.01 -26.02
CA LEU A 50 7.12 7.40 -25.91
C LEU A 50 6.91 8.83 -25.35
N GLY A 51 7.98 9.58 -25.09
CA GLY A 51 7.93 10.97 -24.64
C GLY A 51 7.69 11.12 -23.13
N VAL A 52 7.81 10.05 -22.34
CA VAL A 52 7.67 10.11 -20.89
C VAL A 52 9.01 10.53 -20.27
N PRO A 53 9.08 11.61 -19.49
CA PRO A 53 10.30 11.98 -18.77
C PRO A 53 10.52 11.06 -17.56
N VAL A 54 11.07 9.87 -17.80
CA VAL A 54 11.20 8.76 -16.84
C VAL A 54 11.77 9.21 -15.50
N THR A 55 12.90 9.93 -15.51
CA THR A 55 13.58 10.41 -14.29
C THR A 55 12.70 11.33 -13.46
N LEU A 56 12.05 12.31 -14.11
CA LEU A 56 11.21 13.29 -13.41
C LEU A 56 9.97 12.61 -12.80
N VAL A 57 9.29 11.77 -13.58
CA VAL A 57 8.11 11.03 -13.12
C VAL A 57 8.48 10.10 -11.96
N ARG A 58 9.63 9.41 -12.03
CA ARG A 58 10.12 8.54 -10.95
C ARG A 58 10.38 9.33 -9.68
N ILE A 59 11.03 10.49 -9.77
CA ILE A 59 11.28 11.35 -8.60
C ILE A 59 9.95 11.82 -7.98
N ILE A 60 9.01 12.31 -8.79
CA ILE A 60 7.70 12.77 -8.30
C ILE A 60 6.96 11.63 -7.57
N LEU A 61 6.92 10.43 -8.16
CA LEU A 61 6.25 9.28 -7.56
C LEU A 61 6.94 8.83 -6.26
N LEU A 62 8.27 8.76 -6.22
CA LEU A 62 9.02 8.40 -5.02
C LEU A 62 8.79 9.41 -3.90
N LEU A 63 8.86 10.71 -4.19
CA LEU A 63 8.59 11.76 -3.20
C LEU A 63 7.14 11.71 -2.69
N THR A 64 6.17 11.48 -3.59
CA THR A 64 4.76 11.34 -3.21
C THR A 64 4.55 10.14 -2.30
N CYS A 65 5.08 8.97 -2.66
CA CYS A 65 4.98 7.76 -1.84
C CYS A 65 5.69 7.93 -0.49
N ALA A 66 6.88 8.54 -0.48
CA ALA A 66 7.62 8.80 0.75
C ALA A 66 6.85 9.74 1.68
N LEU A 67 6.27 10.82 1.14
CA LEU A 67 5.48 11.78 1.91
C LEU A 67 4.24 11.11 2.53
N VAL A 68 3.44 10.41 1.71
CA VAL A 68 2.24 9.70 2.19
C VAL A 68 2.62 8.69 3.27
N THR A 69 3.66 7.88 3.02
CA THR A 69 4.11 6.86 3.98
C THR A 69 4.62 7.49 5.27
N ALA A 70 5.41 8.56 5.19
CA ALA A 70 5.95 9.25 6.36
C ALA A 70 4.85 9.84 7.24
N VAL A 71 3.83 10.47 6.64
CA VAL A 71 2.68 11.00 7.38
C VAL A 71 1.90 9.87 8.05
N MET A 72 1.61 8.78 7.32
CA MET A 72 0.92 7.63 7.92
C MET A 72 1.71 7.04 9.09
N VAL A 73 3.00 6.72 8.87
CA VAL A 73 3.86 6.11 9.88
C VAL A 73 4.04 7.02 11.10
N SER A 74 4.11 8.35 10.90
CA SER A 74 4.16 9.31 12.00
C SER A 74 2.94 9.21 12.92
N ILE A 75 1.75 9.06 12.33
CA ILE A 75 0.47 9.02 13.07
C ILE A 75 0.24 7.65 13.71
N ILE A 76 0.35 6.58 12.91
CA ILE A 76 -0.13 5.24 13.31
C ILE A 76 0.99 4.26 13.66
N GLY A 77 2.26 4.66 13.52
CA GLY A 77 3.42 3.79 13.69
C GLY A 77 3.69 2.90 12.48
N ALA A 78 4.64 1.97 12.63
CA ALA A 78 5.05 1.09 11.54
C ALA A 78 4.04 -0.04 11.29
N VAL A 79 3.61 -0.19 10.02
CA VAL A 79 2.73 -1.28 9.55
C VAL A 79 3.40 -1.96 8.37
N GLY A 80 3.56 -3.28 8.45
CA GLY A 80 4.23 -4.10 7.43
C GLY A 80 3.27 -4.92 6.57
N PHE A 81 3.82 -5.56 5.53
CA PHE A 81 3.16 -6.52 4.63
C PHE A 81 2.00 -6.02 3.76
N VAL A 82 1.21 -5.04 4.20
CA VAL A 82 0.06 -4.51 3.44
C VAL A 82 0.46 -4.05 2.04
N GLY A 83 1.53 -3.27 1.94
CA GLY A 83 2.05 -2.75 0.67
C GLY A 83 2.62 -3.82 -0.28
N LEU A 84 2.88 -5.04 0.22
CA LEU A 84 3.34 -6.16 -0.60
C LEU A 84 2.17 -7.05 -1.03
N VAL A 85 1.27 -7.37 -0.11
CA VAL A 85 0.19 -8.34 -0.34
C VAL A 85 -0.93 -7.75 -1.18
N ILE A 86 -1.41 -6.54 -0.83
CA ILE A 86 -2.58 -5.94 -1.47
C ILE A 86 -2.38 -5.71 -2.97
N PRO A 87 -1.32 -5.02 -3.46
CA PRO A 87 -1.18 -4.79 -4.90
C PRO A 87 -1.01 -6.08 -5.71
N HIS A 88 -0.44 -7.14 -5.11
CA HIS A 88 -0.37 -8.46 -5.74
C HIS A 88 -1.75 -9.10 -5.88
N VAL A 89 -2.55 -9.11 -4.82
CA VAL A 89 -3.94 -9.60 -4.86
C VAL A 89 -4.75 -8.83 -5.91
N THR A 90 -4.65 -7.50 -5.91
CA THR A 90 -5.35 -6.68 -6.92
C THR A 90 -4.90 -6.99 -8.34
N ARG A 91 -3.60 -7.15 -8.58
CA ARG A 91 -3.08 -7.51 -9.91
C ARG A 91 -3.58 -8.89 -10.38
N MET A 92 -3.72 -9.85 -9.47
CA MET A 92 -4.29 -11.16 -9.79
C MET A 92 -5.78 -11.07 -10.16
N LEU A 93 -6.54 -10.15 -9.56
CA LEU A 93 -7.96 -9.96 -9.83
C LEU A 93 -8.24 -9.13 -11.09
N CYS A 94 -7.43 -8.10 -11.35
CA CYS A 94 -7.78 -7.04 -12.31
C CYS A 94 -6.85 -6.97 -13.52
N GLY A 95 -5.76 -7.75 -13.51
CA GLY A 95 -4.71 -7.72 -14.53
C GLY A 95 -3.64 -6.65 -14.27
N PRO A 96 -2.70 -6.48 -15.21
CA PRO A 96 -1.48 -5.70 -15.01
C PRO A 96 -1.66 -4.17 -15.09
N GLY A 97 -2.75 -3.67 -15.69
CA GLY A 97 -2.92 -2.24 -15.96
C GLY A 97 -3.06 -1.38 -14.70
N HIS A 98 -2.27 -0.31 -14.59
CA HIS A 98 -2.19 0.57 -13.42
C HIS A 98 -3.45 1.42 -13.22
N ARG A 99 -4.11 1.83 -14.31
CA ARG A 99 -5.37 2.61 -14.23
C ARG A 99 -6.49 1.91 -13.44
N ARG A 100 -6.55 0.57 -13.50
CA ARG A 100 -7.56 -0.22 -12.76
C ARG A 100 -7.01 -0.72 -11.43
N SER A 101 -5.74 -1.12 -11.38
CA SER A 101 -5.16 -1.68 -10.17
C SER A 101 -4.94 -0.64 -9.07
N ILE A 102 -4.64 0.63 -9.38
CA ILE A 102 -4.47 1.70 -8.39
C ILE A 102 -5.74 1.92 -7.54
N PRO A 103 -6.92 2.23 -8.12
CA PRO A 103 -8.14 2.44 -7.32
C PRO A 103 -8.58 1.17 -6.60
N LEU A 104 -8.42 -0.01 -7.20
CA LEU A 104 -8.80 -1.27 -6.57
C LEU A 104 -7.85 -1.64 -5.41
N THR A 105 -6.56 -1.35 -5.52
CA THR A 105 -5.59 -1.54 -4.43
C THR A 105 -5.91 -0.60 -3.27
N PHE A 106 -6.31 0.63 -3.56
CA PHE A 106 -6.76 1.58 -2.55
C PHE A 106 -7.98 1.06 -1.79
N LEU A 107 -9.00 0.57 -2.50
CA LEU A 107 -10.21 0.03 -1.90
C LEU A 107 -9.98 -1.27 -1.13
N ILE A 108 -9.26 -2.25 -1.71
CA ILE A 108 -8.99 -3.53 -1.05
C ILE A 108 -8.11 -3.30 0.18
N GLY A 109 -7.12 -2.41 0.08
CA GLY A 109 -6.24 -2.05 1.19
C GLY A 109 -6.98 -1.37 2.34
N SER A 110 -7.90 -0.46 2.04
CA SER A 110 -8.70 0.20 3.09
C SER A 110 -9.61 -0.77 3.83
N HIS A 111 -10.31 -1.66 3.11
CA HIS A 111 -11.13 -2.71 3.71
C HIS A 111 -10.29 -3.68 4.54
N PHE A 112 -9.12 -4.08 4.04
CA PHE A 112 -8.20 -4.94 4.77
C PHE A 112 -7.74 -4.31 6.09
N MET A 113 -7.40 -3.02 6.07
CA MET A 113 -6.98 -2.30 7.28
C MET A 113 -8.13 -2.16 8.30
N ILE A 114 -9.37 -1.92 7.85
CA ILE A 114 -10.54 -1.90 8.74
C ILE A 114 -10.73 -3.26 9.41
N LEU A 115 -10.66 -4.36 8.64
CA LEU A 115 -10.76 -5.71 9.20
C LEU A 115 -9.62 -6.01 10.18
N ALA A 116 -8.39 -5.60 9.87
CA ALA A 116 -7.24 -5.76 10.75
C ALA A 116 -7.41 -4.99 12.07
N ASP A 117 -7.96 -3.77 12.04
CA ASP A 117 -8.28 -2.99 13.25
C ASP A 117 -9.37 -3.67 14.09
N VAL A 118 -10.44 -4.17 13.46
CA VAL A 118 -11.51 -4.90 14.15
C VAL A 118 -10.97 -6.15 14.82
N VAL A 119 -10.13 -6.94 14.13
CA VAL A 119 -9.49 -8.13 14.70
C VAL A 119 -8.55 -7.75 15.85
N SER A 120 -7.74 -6.71 15.68
CA SER A 120 -6.84 -6.19 16.72
C SER A 120 -7.56 -5.86 18.02
N ARG A 121 -8.78 -5.33 17.94
CA ARG A 121 -9.60 -4.94 19.10
C ARG A 121 -10.42 -6.09 19.72
N THR A 122 -10.72 -7.13 18.94
CA THR A 122 -11.63 -8.22 19.35
C THR A 122 -10.90 -9.49 19.78
N LEU A 123 -9.66 -9.71 19.34
CA LEU A 123 -8.94 -10.97 19.57
C LEU A 123 -8.57 -11.22 21.04
N ILE A 124 -8.22 -10.18 21.79
CA ILE A 124 -7.85 -10.28 23.21
C ILE A 124 -8.74 -9.36 24.04
N THR A 125 -9.54 -9.96 24.93
CA THR A 125 -10.35 -9.19 25.88
C THR A 125 -9.44 -8.49 26.88
N HIS A 126 -9.66 -7.18 27.11
CA HIS A 126 -8.85 -6.27 27.94
C HIS A 126 -7.47 -5.81 27.41
N GLN A 127 -7.05 -6.18 26.19
CA GLN A 127 -5.80 -5.65 25.61
C GLN A 127 -5.94 -5.36 24.11
N VAL A 128 -5.43 -4.21 23.66
CA VAL A 128 -5.36 -3.89 22.23
C VAL A 128 -4.08 -4.47 21.65
N LEU A 129 -4.22 -5.43 20.75
CA LEU A 129 -3.07 -6.00 20.05
C LEU A 129 -2.56 -5.02 18.98
N PRO A 130 -1.26 -4.76 18.86
CA PRO A 130 -0.75 -3.88 17.81
C PRO A 130 -1.11 -4.38 16.41
N ILE A 131 -1.59 -3.49 15.54
CA ILE A 131 -2.10 -3.84 14.21
C ILE A 131 -0.98 -4.37 13.31
N GLY A 132 0.28 -3.94 13.53
CA GLY A 132 1.44 -4.50 12.85
C GLY A 132 1.60 -6.01 13.06
N VAL A 133 1.23 -6.53 14.23
CA VAL A 133 1.28 -7.97 14.53
C VAL A 133 0.17 -8.70 13.75
N VAL A 134 -1.06 -8.19 13.77
CA VAL A 134 -2.20 -8.78 13.05
C VAL A 134 -1.91 -8.83 11.55
N THR A 135 -1.44 -7.72 10.99
CA THR A 135 -1.13 -7.62 9.56
C THR A 135 0.07 -8.49 9.16
N ALA A 136 1.07 -8.68 10.03
CA ALA A 136 2.16 -9.61 9.78
C ALA A 136 1.71 -11.09 9.83
N LEU A 137 0.85 -11.45 10.78
CA LEU A 137 0.30 -12.82 10.89
C LEU A 137 -0.51 -13.23 9.66
N VAL A 138 -1.24 -12.29 9.04
CA VAL A 138 -1.99 -12.56 7.80
C VAL A 138 -1.10 -12.39 6.56
N GLY A 139 -0.25 -11.37 6.57
CA GLY A 139 0.56 -10.99 5.42
C GLY A 139 1.72 -11.94 5.13
N ALA A 140 2.37 -12.49 6.16
CA ALA A 140 3.48 -13.43 5.98
C ALA A 140 3.05 -14.74 5.30
N PRO A 141 1.97 -15.44 5.73
CA PRO A 141 1.47 -16.61 5.01
C PRO A 141 1.04 -16.28 3.59
N ALA A 142 0.34 -15.16 3.38
CA ALA A 142 -0.07 -14.73 2.04
C ALA A 142 1.14 -14.53 1.12
N PHE A 143 2.21 -13.91 1.63
CA PHE A 143 3.45 -13.71 0.90
C PHE A 143 4.14 -15.05 0.56
N VAL A 144 4.19 -15.99 1.50
CA VAL A 144 4.75 -17.34 1.25
C VAL A 144 3.98 -18.06 0.13
N VAL A 145 2.64 -18.01 0.17
CA VAL A 145 1.79 -18.60 -0.87
C VAL A 145 2.04 -17.95 -2.25
N LEU A 146 2.20 -16.63 -2.29
CA LEU A 146 2.52 -15.89 -3.51
C LEU A 146 3.90 -16.27 -4.09
N LEU A 147 4.91 -16.45 -3.23
CA LEU A 147 6.24 -16.92 -3.64
C LEU A 147 6.17 -18.34 -4.21
N TYR A 148 5.43 -19.23 -3.56
CA TYR A 148 5.29 -20.61 -4.01
C TYR A 148 4.64 -20.69 -5.40
N ARG A 149 3.55 -19.95 -5.61
CA ARG A 149 2.86 -19.87 -6.91
C ARG A 149 3.68 -19.24 -8.04
N SER A 150 4.55 -18.28 -7.71
CA SER A 150 5.43 -17.66 -8.70
C SER A 150 6.55 -18.60 -9.17
N ARG A 151 6.97 -19.55 -8.33
CA ARG A 151 7.92 -20.62 -8.73
C ARG A 151 7.31 -21.59 -9.73
N GLU A 152 6.03 -21.91 -9.59
CA GLU A 152 5.34 -22.92 -10.41
C GLU A 152 5.12 -22.46 -11.86
N LYS A 153 5.15 -21.15 -12.15
CA LYS A 153 5.03 -20.60 -13.51
C LYS A 153 6.35 -20.54 -14.30
N ASN A 154 7.48 -20.90 -13.68
CA ASN A 154 8.82 -20.90 -14.31
C ASN A 154 9.38 -22.32 -14.50
N VAL A 155 8.53 -23.35 -14.45
CA VAL A 155 8.84 -24.76 -14.80
C VAL A 155 7.87 -25.18 -15.89
#